data_AF-A0A563E085-F1
#
_entry.id   AF-A0A563E085-F1
#
_cell.length_a   1.000
_cell.length_b   1.000
_cell.length_c   1.000
_cell.angle_alpha   90.00
_cell.angle_beta   90.00
_cell.angle_gamma   90.00
#
_symmetry.space_group_name_H-M   'P 1'
#
loop_
_entity.id
_entity.type
_entity.pdbx_description
1 polymer ?
#
loop_
_entity_poly.entity_id
_entity_poly.type
_entity_poly.pdbx_seq_one_letter_code
_entity_poly.pdbx_strand_id
1 'polypeptide(L)' 'MPRSVQEILDHADELAKRFENYEPSAADERDPAAFAELRRAVLLRSDAERSIKEAVDHAREHSSSNSPTARSSGTAV' A
#
# COMPACT_ATOMS: atom_id res chain seq x y z
N MET A 1 30.08 8.95 4.07
CA MET A 1 30.60 8.73 5.43
C MET A 1 29.44 8.29 6.30
N PRO A 2 29.50 7.13 6.96
CA PRO A 2 28.48 6.74 7.94
C PRO A 2 28.53 7.68 9.14
N ARG A 3 27.37 8.03 9.71
CA ARG A 3 27.28 8.82 10.94
C ARG A 3 28.01 8.12 12.08
N SER A 4 28.73 8.86 12.89
CA SER A 4 29.36 8.38 14.12
C SER A 4 28.30 8.07 15.19
N VAL A 5 28.68 7.24 16.16
CA VAL A 5 27.80 6.89 17.29
C VAL A 5 27.46 8.15 18.11
N GLN A 6 28.41 9.05 18.31
CA GLN A 6 28.17 10.28 19.05
C GLN A 6 27.12 11.17 18.34
N GLU A 7 27.21 11.32 17.02
CA GLU A 7 26.21 12.06 16.25
C GLU A 7 24.81 11.44 16.32
N ILE A 8 24.71 10.12 16.49
CA ILE A 8 23.41 9.43 16.68
C ILE A 8 22.84 9.74 18.07
N LEU A 9 23.69 9.72 19.10
CA LEU A 9 23.28 10.03 20.47
C LEU A 9 22.87 11.50 20.62
N ASP A 10 23.67 12.41 20.08
CA ASP A 10 23.37 13.85 20.11
C ASP A 10 22.03 14.14 19.40
N HIS A 11 21.77 13.48 18.27
CA HIS A 11 20.51 13.61 17.55
C HIS A 11 19.33 12.97 18.31
N ALA A 12 19.56 11.90 19.07
CA ALA A 12 18.53 11.30 19.91
C ALA A 12 18.14 12.23 21.07
N ASP A 13 19.12 12.88 21.71
CA ASP A 13 18.87 13.87 22.77
C ASP A 13 18.15 15.11 22.24
N GLU A 14 18.49 15.55 21.02
CA GLU A 14 17.78 16.64 20.36
C GLU A 14 16.31 16.29 20.09
N LEU A 15 16.03 15.05 19.65
CA LEU A 15 14.67 14.57 19.49
C LEU A 15 13.93 14.49 20.83
N ALA A 16 14.57 13.95 21.88
CA ALA A 16 13.99 13.87 23.22
C ALA A 16 13.58 15.26 23.73
N LYS A 17 14.47 16.26 23.63
CA LYS A 17 14.18 17.65 23.98
C LYS A 17 12.99 18.23 23.23
N ARG A 18 12.81 17.88 21.96
CA ARG A 18 11.66 18.33 21.17
C ARG A 18 10.35 17.75 21.67
N PHE A 19 10.34 16.50 22.14
CA PHE A 19 9.13 15.91 22.72
C PHE A 19 8.87 16.41 24.15
N GLU A 20 9.91 16.51 24.98
CA GLU A 20 9.78 16.88 26.39
C GLU A 20 9.40 18.36 26.59
N ASN A 21 9.94 19.26 25.76
CA ASN A 21 9.68 20.70 25.87
C ASN A 21 8.51 21.15 24.99
N TYR A 22 7.81 20.23 24.32
CA TYR A 22 6.68 20.59 23.48
C TYR A 22 5.44 20.84 24.33
N GLU A 23 4.97 22.08 24.32
CA GLU A 23 3.66 22.47 24.84
C GLU A 23 2.67 22.57 23.68
N PRO A 24 1.66 21.68 23.59
CA PRO A 24 0.68 21.70 22.52
C PRO A 24 -0.08 23.03 22.49
N SER A 25 -0.20 23.63 21.31
CA SER A 25 -1.04 24.80 21.08
C SER A 25 -2.32 24.43 20.34
N ALA A 26 -3.34 25.31 20.41
CA ALA A 26 -4.58 25.12 19.65
C ALA A 26 -4.34 25.07 18.12
N ALA A 27 -3.22 25.61 17.61
CA ALA A 27 -2.86 25.52 16.20
C ALA A 27 -2.34 24.12 15.80
N ASP A 28 -1.91 23.33 16.77
CA ASP A 28 -1.43 21.96 16.58
C ASP A 28 -2.57 20.94 16.60
N GLU A 29 -3.74 21.34 17.11
CA GLU A 29 -4.93 20.51 17.06
C GLU A 29 -5.33 20.26 15.60
N ARG A 30 -5.49 18.98 15.27
CA ARG A 30 -5.97 18.53 13.98
C ARG A 30 -7.25 17.74 14.17
N ASP A 31 -8.21 17.98 13.30
CA ASP A 31 -9.48 17.26 13.30
C ASP A 31 -9.23 15.74 13.10
N PRO A 32 -9.52 14.89 14.10
CA PRO A 32 -9.36 13.45 13.98
C PRO A 32 -10.23 12.85 12.85
N ALA A 33 -11.36 13.49 12.53
CA ALA A 33 -12.24 13.02 11.46
C ALA A 33 -11.55 13.11 10.09
N ALA A 34 -10.75 14.15 9.84
CA ALA A 34 -9.99 14.28 8.60
C ALA A 34 -9.02 13.10 8.39
N PHE A 35 -8.34 12.65 9.45
CA PHE A 35 -7.48 11.46 9.36
C PHE A 35 -8.27 10.17 9.20
N ALA A 36 -9.43 10.06 9.83
CA ALA A 36 -10.31 8.91 9.65
C ALA A 36 -10.80 8.79 8.20
N GLU A 37 -11.16 9.92 7.56
CA GLU A 37 -11.55 9.96 6.15
C GLU A 37 -10.39 9.60 5.22
N LEU A 38 -9.19 10.12 5.47
CA LEU A 38 -7.98 9.74 4.71
C LEU A 38 -7.70 8.23 4.84
N ARG A 39 -7.76 7.69 6.06
CA ARG A 39 -7.58 6.25 6.30
C ARG A 39 -8.62 5.43 5.55
N ARG A 40 -9.89 5.86 5.58
CA ARG A 40 -10.98 5.19 4.88
C ARG A 40 -10.76 5.18 3.37
N ALA A 41 -10.36 6.31 2.78
CA ALA A 41 -10.08 6.42 1.35
C ALA A 41 -8.96 5.46 0.91
N VAL A 42 -7.89 5.37 1.70
CA VAL A 42 -6.77 4.43 1.42
C VAL A 42 -7.25 2.98 1.46
N LEU A 43 -8.03 2.59 2.47
CA LEU A 43 -8.57 1.24 2.58
C LEU A 43 -9.47 0.89 1.39
N LEU A 44 -10.40 1.79 1.03
CA LEU A 44 -11.27 1.60 -0.12
C LEU A 44 -10.48 1.42 -1.42
N ARG A 45 -9.39 2.17 -1.60
CA ARG A 45 -8.51 2.01 -2.76
C ARG A 45 -7.85 0.63 -2.78
N SER A 46 -7.30 0.18 -1.65
CA SER A 46 -6.67 -1.13 -1.55
C SER A 46 -7.65 -2.28 -1.81
N ASP A 47 -8.89 -2.17 -1.32
CA ASP A 47 -9.93 -3.16 -1.58
C ASP A 47 -10.33 -3.17 -3.07
N ALA A 48 -10.45 -1.99 -3.69
CA ALA A 48 -10.72 -1.89 -5.13
C ALA A 48 -9.58 -2.49 -5.97
N GLU A 49 -8.32 -2.21 -5.63
CA GLU A 49 -7.15 -2.78 -6.30
C GLU A 49 -7.15 -4.32 -6.22
N ARG A 50 -7.51 -4.89 -5.06
CA ARG A 50 -7.65 -6.35 -4.90
C ARG A 50 -8.78 -6.91 -5.75
N SER A 51 -9.95 -6.27 -5.73
CA SER A 51 -11.10 -6.70 -6.52
C SER A 51 -10.81 -6.68 -8.03
N ILE A 52 -10.10 -5.65 -8.52
CA ILE A 52 -9.66 -5.58 -9.92
C ILE A 52 -8.74 -6.75 -10.26
N LYS A 53 -7.76 -7.06 -9.40
CA LYS A 53 -6.86 -8.19 -9.60
C LYS A 53 -7.64 -9.51 -9.70
N GLU A 54 -8.55 -9.76 -8.77
CA GLU A 54 -9.40 -10.96 -8.75
C GLU A 54 -10.23 -11.08 -10.03
N ALA A 55 -10.85 -9.99 -10.48
CA ALA A 55 -11.61 -9.97 -11.73
C ALA A 55 -10.74 -10.27 -12.96
N VAL A 56 -9.51 -9.73 -13.00
CA VAL A 56 -8.54 -10.01 -14.08
C VAL A 56 -8.11 -11.48 -14.07
N ASP A 57 -7.83 -12.05 -12.89
CA ASP A 57 -7.43 -13.45 -12.77
C ASP A 57 -8.56 -14.39 -13.21
N HIS A 58 -9.81 -14.14 -12.81
CA HIS A 58 -10.98 -14.87 -13.30
C HIS A 58 -11.18 -14.74 -14.82
N ALA A 59 -11.03 -13.54 -15.39
CA ALA A 59 -11.15 -13.35 -16.83
C ALA A 59 -10.10 -14.16 -17.61
N ARG A 60 -8.89 -14.30 -17.07
CA ARG A 60 -7.83 -15.12 -17.65
C ARG A 60 -8.14 -16.61 -17.59
N GLU A 61 -8.69 -17.11 -16.48
CA GLU A 61 -9.13 -18.50 -16.35
C GLU A 61 -10.18 -18.85 -17.41
N HIS A 62 -11.21 -18.01 -17.56
CA HIS A 62 -12.25 -18.20 -18.57
C HIS A 62 -11.75 -18.05 -20.01
N SER A 63 -10.79 -17.14 -20.25
CA SER A 63 -10.17 -16.99 -21.57
C SER A 63 -9.24 -18.17 -21.91
N SER A 64 -8.54 -18.72 -20.92
CA SER A 64 -7.66 -19.89 -21.09
C SER A 64 -8.46 -21.19 -21.31
N SER A 65 -9.66 -21.27 -20.73
CA SER A 65 -10.60 -22.39 -20.95
C SER A 65 -11.21 -22.44 -22.36
N ASN A 66 -11.01 -21.40 -23.19
CA ASN A 66 -11.50 -21.32 -24.57
C ASN A 66 -10.36 -21.33 -25.62
N SER A 67 -9.21 -21.91 -25.29
CA SER A 67 -8.30 -22.35 -26.35
C SER A 67 -8.85 -23.66 -26.94
N PRO A 68 -9.32 -23.68 -28.21
CA PRO A 68 -9.72 -24.94 -28.82
C PRO A 68 -8.47 -25.80 -28.88
N THR A 69 -8.53 -26.98 -28.28
CA THR A 69 -7.59 -28.08 -28.49
C THR A 69 -7.62 -28.45 -29.97
N ALA A 70 -6.87 -27.70 -30.80
CA ALA A 70 -6.63 -28.02 -32.20
C ALA A 70 -5.59 -29.16 -32.27
N ARG A 71 -5.97 -30.34 -31.77
CA ARG A 71 -5.23 -31.57 -32.04
C ARG A 71 -6.15 -32.79 -31.97
N SER A 72 -7.19 -32.79 -32.78
CA SER A 72 -7.74 -34.04 -33.29
C SER A 72 -8.28 -33.84 -34.70
N SER A 73 -7.99 -34.83 -35.55
CA SER A 73 -8.68 -35.12 -36.82
C SER A 73 -8.18 -34.38 -38.06
N GLY A 74 -7.29 -35.04 -38.80
CA GLY A 74 -6.86 -34.69 -40.16
C GLY A 74 -6.24 -35.89 -40.86
N THR A 75 -7.10 -36.81 -41.28
CA THR A 75 -6.83 -38.05 -42.03
C THR A 75 -6.49 -37.75 -43.50
N ALA A 76 -5.66 -38.61 -44.11
CA ALA A 76 -5.54 -38.96 -45.54
C ALA A 76 -5.21 -37.86 -46.57
N VAL A 77 -3.99 -37.93 -47.14
CA VAL A 77 -3.68 -38.32 -48.55
C VAL A 77 -2.32 -39.00 -48.55
#